data_AF-A0A931FUV1-F1
#
_entry.id   AF-A0A931FUV1-F1
#
_cell.length_a   1.000
_cell.length_b   1.000
_cell.length_c   1.000
_cell.angle_alpha   90.00
_cell.angle_beta   90.00
_cell.angle_gamma   90.00
#
_symmetry.space_group_name_H-M   'P 1'
#
loop_
_entity.id
_entity.type
_entity.pdbx_description
1 polymer ?
#
loop_
_entity_poly.entity_id
_entity_poly.type
_entity_poly.pdbx_seq_one_letter_code
_entity_poly.pdbx_strand_id
1 'polypeptide(L)'
;MLEYVYARRWAVKGPRVVLVRMLTRAILCYLAFAAIMLVVFLTGDASFRHFVSSLLLFVPGHSHADLFKCYALLIPVAFLLMWVRFRLAWKWQVSLVLLLIAMAELAQFFTYTLPFPFQHAGSLFLGLKDNFGPSIIHSIILIMFGGLVANYASAGGTIRQRNILVGVGVVSFGAIAIEIGQAGLYPFLAGVARYAGYRAHNSYIYFAYGILTFILYWGISWLAASRLKSSIKEKITYYGGNTFIIFFYGNVVILLTPAVNHDILPVAFAWAITAVLSLGSVNAFEWAERRFAFIPAFNRLLEVALHKSLEGSQAVLYRAGIRKRPTTALQVKAAQQVEKPEKVLVS
;
A
#
# COMPACT_ATOMS: atom_id res chain seq x y z
N MET A 1 5.32 0.21 5.72
CA MET A 1 6.01 -1.01 5.24
C MET A 1 7.21 -0.73 4.35
N LEU A 2 7.09 0.13 3.32
CA LEU A 2 8.19 0.50 2.41
C LEU A 2 9.47 0.88 3.15
N GLU A 3 9.37 1.88 4.03
CA GLU A 3 10.55 2.37 4.74
C GLU A 3 11.04 1.38 5.82
N TYR A 4 10.14 0.79 6.60
CA TYR A 4 10.55 -0.11 7.70
C TYR A 4 11.16 -1.44 7.21
N VAL A 5 10.56 -2.05 6.17
CA VAL A 5 10.96 -3.39 5.70
C VAL A 5 11.92 -3.30 4.52
N TYR A 6 11.60 -2.48 3.51
CA TYR A 6 12.37 -2.47 2.27
C TYR A 6 13.61 -1.59 2.35
N ALA A 7 13.61 -0.50 3.14
CA ALA A 7 14.83 0.30 3.32
C ALA A 7 15.95 -0.49 4.02
N ARG A 8 15.61 -1.25 5.07
CA ARG A 8 16.58 -2.15 5.74
C ARG A 8 17.11 -3.20 4.77
N ARG A 9 16.23 -3.83 3.99
CA ARG A 9 16.62 -4.83 2.98
C ARG A 9 17.45 -4.21 1.86
N TRP A 10 17.18 -2.97 1.48
CA TRP A 10 17.97 -2.24 0.49
C TRP A 10 19.40 -2.02 0.97
N ALA A 11 19.58 -1.63 2.23
CA ALA A 11 20.89 -1.43 2.83
C ALA A 11 21.70 -2.74 2.91
N VAL A 12 21.07 -3.85 3.29
CA VAL A 12 21.75 -5.15 3.51
C VAL A 12 21.92 -5.95 2.22
N LYS A 13 20.88 -6.09 1.40
CA LYS A 13 20.82 -6.97 0.23
C LYS A 13 20.89 -6.23 -1.10
N GLY A 14 20.88 -4.91 -1.08
CA GLY A 14 20.97 -4.05 -2.25
C GLY A 14 19.63 -3.81 -2.96
N PRO A 15 19.63 -2.87 -3.93
CA PRO A 15 18.43 -2.44 -4.67
C PRO A 15 17.77 -3.56 -5.48
N ARG A 16 18.56 -4.50 -6.01
CA ARG A 16 18.08 -5.57 -6.90
C ARG A 16 17.08 -6.49 -6.19
N VAL A 17 17.44 -6.98 -5.00
CA VAL A 17 16.60 -7.90 -4.22
C VAL A 17 15.29 -7.20 -3.82
N VAL A 18 15.35 -5.90 -3.54
CA VAL A 18 14.18 -5.10 -3.21
C VAL A 18 13.28 -4.89 -4.44
N LEU A 19 13.86 -4.56 -5.61
CA LEU A 19 13.13 -4.42 -6.86
C LEU A 19 12.36 -5.69 -7.19
N VAL A 20 13.03 -6.85 -7.18
CA VAL A 20 12.40 -8.16 -7.47
C VAL A 20 11.21 -8.37 -6.55
N ARG A 21 11.40 -8.21 -5.23
CA ARG A 21 10.32 -8.43 -4.26
C ARG A 21 9.16 -7.46 -4.42
N MET A 22 9.43 -6.22 -4.79
CA MET A 22 8.37 -5.23 -5.06
C MET A 22 7.63 -5.58 -6.35
N LEU A 23 8.33 -5.90 -7.44
CA LEU A 23 7.70 -6.30 -8.69
C LEU A 23 6.89 -7.60 -8.55
N THR A 24 7.42 -8.61 -7.85
CA THR A 24 6.66 -9.83 -7.50
C THR A 24 5.36 -9.46 -6.81
N ARG A 25 5.40 -8.56 -5.82
CA ARG A 25 4.20 -8.14 -5.11
C ARG A 25 3.24 -7.36 -6.02
N ALA A 26 3.75 -6.50 -6.90
CA ALA A 26 2.94 -5.79 -7.88
C ALA A 26 2.20 -6.75 -8.82
N ILE A 27 2.90 -7.77 -9.32
CA ILE A 27 2.34 -8.84 -10.16
C ILE A 27 1.29 -9.61 -9.38
N LEU A 28 1.56 -10.03 -8.13
CA LEU A 28 0.58 -10.71 -7.29
C LEU A 28 -0.66 -9.86 -7.04
N CYS A 29 -0.50 -8.56 -6.80
CA CYS A 29 -1.63 -7.63 -6.70
C CYS A 29 -2.43 -7.59 -8.01
N TYR A 30 -1.77 -7.56 -9.17
CA TYR A 30 -2.48 -7.56 -10.45
C TYR A 30 -3.21 -8.88 -10.72
N LEU A 31 -2.60 -10.01 -10.39
CA LEU A 31 -3.23 -11.33 -10.50
C LEU A 31 -4.42 -11.47 -9.54
N ALA A 32 -4.31 -10.95 -8.31
CA ALA A 32 -5.43 -10.88 -7.38
C ALA A 32 -6.57 -10.01 -7.91
N PHE A 33 -6.26 -8.85 -8.50
CA PHE A 33 -7.24 -8.03 -9.21
C PHE A 33 -7.94 -8.83 -10.31
N ALA A 34 -7.19 -9.52 -11.16
CA ALA A 34 -7.74 -10.31 -12.25
C ALA A 34 -8.63 -11.47 -11.75
N ALA A 35 -8.20 -12.16 -10.70
CA ALA A 35 -8.97 -13.24 -10.08
C ALA A 35 -10.27 -12.73 -9.43
N ILE A 36 -10.24 -11.59 -8.75
CA ILE A 36 -11.47 -10.98 -8.18
C ILE A 36 -12.40 -10.54 -9.31
N MET A 37 -11.88 -9.90 -10.36
CA MET A 37 -12.69 -9.53 -11.52
C MET A 37 -13.29 -10.75 -12.25
N LEU A 38 -12.58 -11.89 -12.24
CA LEU A 38 -13.13 -13.14 -12.75
C LEU A 38 -14.30 -13.62 -11.88
N VAL A 39 -14.19 -13.54 -10.55
CA VAL A 39 -15.31 -13.85 -9.64
C VAL A 39 -16.51 -12.93 -9.91
N VAL A 40 -16.29 -11.62 -10.09
CA VAL A 40 -17.34 -10.65 -10.46
C VAL A 40 -18.01 -11.04 -11.79
N PHE A 41 -17.23 -11.48 -12.78
CA PHE A 41 -17.79 -11.99 -14.04
C PHE A 41 -18.61 -13.28 -13.84
N LEU A 42 -18.09 -14.24 -13.08
CA LEU A 42 -18.75 -15.54 -12.84
C LEU A 42 -20.03 -15.42 -12.00
N THR A 43 -20.12 -14.41 -11.13
CA THR A 43 -21.31 -14.10 -10.32
C THR A 43 -22.37 -13.33 -11.12
N GLY A 44 -22.06 -12.87 -12.34
CA GLY A 44 -22.97 -12.13 -13.19
C GLY A 44 -22.98 -10.62 -12.96
N ASP A 45 -22.18 -10.11 -12.02
CA ASP A 45 -22.07 -8.69 -11.68
C ASP A 45 -21.34 -7.85 -12.74
N ALA A 46 -20.70 -8.51 -13.72
CA ALA A 46 -20.05 -7.85 -14.86
C ALA A 46 -20.22 -8.63 -16.16
N SER A 47 -20.34 -7.91 -17.28
CA SER A 47 -20.24 -8.51 -18.62
C SER A 47 -18.81 -8.90 -18.97
N PHE A 48 -18.63 -9.84 -19.90
CA PHE A 48 -17.30 -10.23 -20.41
C PHE A 48 -16.53 -9.02 -20.97
N ARG A 49 -17.21 -8.11 -21.67
CA ARG A 49 -16.61 -6.86 -22.17
C ARG A 49 -16.09 -5.99 -21.03
N HIS A 50 -16.85 -5.85 -19.94
CA HIS A 50 -16.44 -5.08 -18.77
C HIS A 50 -15.24 -5.75 -18.06
N PHE A 51 -15.26 -7.07 -17.92
CA PHE A 51 -14.13 -7.85 -17.39
C PHE A 51 -12.83 -7.58 -18.16
N VAL A 52 -12.85 -7.79 -19.49
CA VAL A 52 -11.66 -7.55 -20.34
C VAL A 52 -11.23 -6.08 -20.33
N SER A 53 -12.17 -5.15 -20.45
CA SER A 53 -11.87 -3.72 -20.46
C SER A 53 -11.26 -3.25 -19.13
N SER A 54 -11.69 -3.84 -18.01
CA SER A 54 -11.12 -3.57 -16.68
C SER A 54 -9.69 -4.10 -16.55
N LEU A 55 -9.42 -5.30 -17.11
CA LEU A 55 -8.07 -5.88 -17.20
C LEU A 55 -7.14 -5.11 -18.13
N LEU A 56 -7.66 -4.31 -19.05
CA LEU A 56 -6.88 -3.45 -19.92
C LEU A 56 -6.78 -2.01 -19.41
N LEU A 57 -7.33 -1.73 -18.22
CA LEU A 57 -7.37 -0.40 -17.60
C LEU A 57 -8.17 0.64 -18.41
N PHE A 58 -9.08 0.21 -19.29
CA PHE A 58 -9.92 1.11 -20.08
C PHE A 58 -11.12 1.62 -19.29
N VAL A 59 -11.58 0.85 -18.31
CA VAL A 59 -12.70 1.18 -17.42
C VAL A 59 -12.34 0.87 -15.96
N PRO A 60 -13.04 1.49 -14.99
CA PRO A 60 -12.99 1.07 -13.59
C PRO A 60 -13.38 -0.42 -13.46
N GLY A 61 -12.80 -1.09 -12.48
CA GLY A 61 -13.22 -2.45 -12.15
C GLY A 61 -14.34 -2.44 -11.13
N HIS A 62 -14.47 -3.52 -10.38
CA HIS A 62 -15.33 -3.57 -9.21
C HIS A 62 -14.66 -2.91 -7.99
N SER A 63 -15.44 -2.28 -7.11
CA SER A 63 -14.94 -1.60 -5.90
C SER A 63 -14.08 -2.52 -5.00
N HIS A 64 -14.45 -3.80 -4.92
CA HIS A 64 -13.73 -4.86 -4.21
C HIS A 64 -12.42 -5.30 -4.88
N ALA A 65 -12.24 -5.03 -6.17
CA ALA A 65 -11.05 -5.40 -6.94
C ALA A 65 -10.06 -4.24 -7.09
N ASP A 66 -10.57 -3.00 -7.20
CA ASP A 66 -9.79 -1.82 -7.59
C ASP A 66 -8.63 -1.49 -6.64
N LEU A 67 -8.73 -1.87 -5.37
CA LEU A 67 -7.64 -1.73 -4.40
C LEU A 67 -6.36 -2.46 -4.87
N PHE A 68 -6.51 -3.69 -5.39
CA PHE A 68 -5.39 -4.50 -5.85
C PHE A 68 -4.76 -3.93 -7.12
N LYS A 69 -5.57 -3.44 -8.05
CA LYS A 69 -5.11 -2.71 -9.24
C LYS A 69 -4.31 -1.47 -8.84
N CYS A 70 -4.82 -0.68 -7.89
CA CYS A 70 -4.09 0.49 -7.39
C CYS A 70 -2.75 0.11 -6.77
N TYR A 71 -2.70 -0.92 -5.92
CA TYR A 71 -1.43 -1.38 -5.34
C TYR A 71 -0.44 -1.89 -6.39
N ALA A 72 -0.91 -2.64 -7.39
CA ALA A 72 -0.06 -3.14 -8.47
C ALA A 72 0.67 -2.00 -9.19
N LEU A 73 -0.02 -0.88 -9.43
CA LEU A 73 0.54 0.30 -10.10
C LEU A 73 1.34 1.21 -9.17
N LEU A 74 0.96 1.28 -7.89
CA LEU A 74 1.60 2.13 -6.90
C LEU A 74 2.95 1.57 -6.44
N ILE A 75 3.13 0.25 -6.42
CA ILE A 75 4.37 -0.40 -5.96
C ILE A 75 5.60 -0.02 -6.81
N PRO A 76 5.56 -0.04 -8.16
CA PRO A 76 6.66 0.45 -8.99
C PRO A 76 7.01 1.93 -8.69
N VAL A 77 6.00 2.77 -8.51
CA VAL A 77 6.20 4.19 -8.13
C VAL A 77 6.88 4.29 -6.76
N ALA A 78 6.44 3.50 -5.79
CA ALA A 78 7.07 3.44 -4.47
C ALA A 78 8.53 2.99 -4.53
N PHE A 79 8.88 2.07 -5.45
CA PHE A 79 10.28 1.69 -5.68
C PHE A 79 11.10 2.87 -6.19
N LEU A 80 10.58 3.64 -7.16
CA LEU A 80 11.25 4.84 -7.68
C LEU A 80 11.46 5.88 -6.56
N LEU A 81 10.44 6.13 -5.74
CA LEU A 81 10.57 7.05 -4.59
C LEU A 81 11.64 6.60 -3.60
N MET A 82 11.72 5.29 -3.32
CA MET A 82 12.77 4.73 -2.48
C MET A 82 14.15 4.84 -3.14
N TRP A 83 14.25 4.60 -4.45
CA TRP A 83 15.50 4.78 -5.18
C TRP A 83 15.99 6.25 -5.11
N VAL A 84 15.09 7.20 -5.33
CA VAL A 84 15.34 8.65 -5.16
C VAL A 84 15.82 8.92 -3.74
N ARG A 85 15.15 8.39 -2.72
CA ARG A 85 15.53 8.55 -1.31
C ARG A 85 16.94 8.06 -0.98
N PHE A 86 17.37 6.93 -1.54
CA PHE A 86 18.72 6.39 -1.30
C PHE A 86 19.81 7.10 -2.13
N ARG A 87 19.44 7.83 -3.18
CA ARG A 87 20.37 8.56 -4.04
C ARG A 87 20.48 10.04 -3.69
N LEU A 88 19.38 10.65 -3.27
CA LEU A 88 19.21 12.06 -3.01
C LEU A 88 18.82 12.31 -1.55
N ALA A 89 19.12 13.51 -1.05
CA ALA A 89 18.66 13.93 0.27
C ALA A 89 17.13 13.98 0.35
N TRP A 90 16.57 13.74 1.53
CA TRP A 90 15.13 13.75 1.82
C TRP A 90 14.39 14.97 1.25
N LYS A 91 15.02 16.16 1.25
CA LYS A 91 14.44 17.39 0.70
C LYS A 91 14.03 17.27 -0.78
N TRP A 92 14.78 16.51 -1.57
CA TRP A 92 14.50 16.30 -2.99
C TRP A 92 13.30 15.38 -3.19
N GLN A 93 13.16 14.37 -2.33
CA GLN A 93 12.00 13.48 -2.35
C GLN A 93 10.72 14.25 -2.04
N VAL A 94 10.75 15.14 -1.02
CA VAL A 94 9.62 16.02 -0.70
C VAL A 94 9.31 16.96 -1.87
N SER A 95 10.33 17.59 -2.45
CA SER A 95 10.15 18.53 -3.58
C SER A 95 9.56 17.84 -4.81
N LEU A 96 10.02 16.63 -5.13
CA LEU A 96 9.49 15.82 -6.22
C LEU A 96 7.99 15.52 -6.02
N VAL A 97 7.60 15.19 -4.80
CA VAL A 97 6.20 14.85 -4.49
C VAL A 97 5.32 16.09 -4.55
N LEU A 98 5.79 17.22 -4.01
CA LEU A 98 5.08 18.49 -4.13
C LEU A 98 4.92 18.90 -5.60
N LEU A 99 5.95 18.69 -6.42
CA LEU A 99 5.86 18.92 -7.86
C LEU A 99 4.82 18.00 -8.53
N LEU A 100 4.81 16.70 -8.21
CA LEU A 100 3.84 15.75 -8.77
C LEU A 100 2.40 16.11 -8.40
N ILE A 101 2.17 16.52 -7.15
CA ILE A 101 0.85 16.98 -6.69
C ILE A 101 0.46 18.26 -7.41
N ALA A 102 1.36 19.25 -7.47
CA ALA A 102 1.10 20.50 -8.18
C ALA A 102 0.80 20.26 -9.68
N MET A 103 1.48 19.29 -10.31
CA MET A 103 1.20 18.90 -11.68
C MET A 103 -0.18 18.23 -11.83
N ALA A 104 -0.60 17.38 -10.87
CA ALA A 104 -1.93 16.78 -10.88
C ALA A 104 -3.04 17.83 -10.71
N GLU A 105 -2.88 18.74 -9.75
CA GLU A 105 -3.78 19.88 -9.55
C GLU A 105 -3.85 20.77 -10.80
N LEU A 106 -2.70 21.11 -11.37
CA LEU A 106 -2.65 21.88 -12.61
C LEU A 106 -3.34 21.14 -13.77
N ALA A 107 -3.21 19.81 -13.83
CA ALA A 107 -3.87 19.00 -14.84
C ALA A 107 -5.41 19.03 -14.71
N GLN A 108 -5.96 19.21 -13.51
CA GLN A 108 -7.41 19.37 -13.31
C GLN A 108 -7.94 20.67 -13.92
N PHE A 109 -7.17 21.77 -13.85
CA PHE A 109 -7.56 23.06 -14.45
C PHE A 109 -7.74 23.01 -15.96
N PHE A 110 -7.01 22.14 -16.65
CA PHE A 110 -7.12 22.06 -18.09
C PHE A 110 -8.40 21.36 -18.57
N THR A 111 -9.24 20.81 -17.67
CA THR A 111 -10.57 20.21 -17.94
C THR A 111 -10.64 19.19 -19.10
N TYR A 112 -9.50 18.76 -19.65
CA TYR A 112 -9.46 17.82 -20.76
C TYR A 112 -9.86 16.44 -20.27
N THR A 113 -11.04 16.01 -20.71
CA THR A 113 -11.33 14.58 -20.75
C THR A 113 -10.44 13.96 -21.78
N LEU A 114 -9.54 13.08 -21.34
CA LEU A 114 -8.83 12.23 -22.28
C LEU A 114 -9.86 11.44 -23.11
N PRO A 115 -9.60 11.16 -24.40
CA PRO A 115 -10.49 10.35 -25.20
C PRO A 115 -10.49 8.89 -24.72
N PHE A 116 -11.53 8.13 -25.04
CA PHE A 116 -11.49 6.67 -24.88
C PHE A 116 -10.34 6.10 -25.72
N PRO A 117 -9.53 5.14 -25.20
CA PRO A 117 -9.68 4.42 -23.93
C PRO A 117 -8.91 5.01 -22.73
N PHE A 118 -8.35 6.22 -22.84
CA PHE A 118 -7.44 6.81 -21.86
C PHE A 118 -8.12 7.51 -20.67
N GLN A 119 -9.45 7.61 -20.67
CA GLN A 119 -10.22 8.26 -19.60
C GLN A 119 -9.92 7.68 -18.22
N HIS A 120 -10.07 6.36 -18.07
CA HIS A 120 -9.84 5.68 -16.80
C HIS A 120 -8.38 5.76 -16.38
N ALA A 121 -7.44 5.64 -17.33
CA ALA A 121 -6.02 5.82 -17.04
C ALA A 121 -5.72 7.23 -16.52
N GLY A 122 -6.27 8.27 -17.13
CA GLY A 122 -6.14 9.66 -16.66
C GLY A 122 -6.64 9.84 -15.23
N SER A 123 -7.83 9.33 -14.92
CA SER A 123 -8.39 9.38 -13.56
C SER A 123 -7.57 8.57 -12.56
N LEU A 124 -7.17 7.35 -12.93
CA LEU A 124 -6.37 6.45 -12.11
C LEU A 124 -4.99 6.99 -11.78
N PHE A 125 -4.27 7.56 -12.76
CA PHE A 125 -2.90 8.04 -12.55
C PHE A 125 -2.87 9.46 -12.01
N LEU A 126 -3.63 10.37 -12.63
CA LEU A 126 -3.55 11.81 -12.38
C LEU A 126 -4.71 12.35 -11.52
N GLY A 127 -5.82 11.61 -11.40
CA GLY A 127 -7.03 12.13 -10.75
C GLY A 127 -7.83 13.09 -11.64
N LEU A 128 -7.77 12.92 -12.96
CA LEU A 128 -8.59 13.69 -13.91
C LEU A 128 -10.05 13.24 -13.81
N LYS A 129 -10.98 14.21 -13.69
CA LYS A 129 -12.41 14.01 -13.39
C LYS A 129 -12.59 13.19 -12.11
N ASP A 130 -13.10 13.81 -11.06
CA ASP A 130 -13.18 13.33 -9.68
C ASP A 130 -14.03 12.07 -9.43
N ASN A 131 -14.12 11.11 -10.35
CA ASN A 131 -15.01 9.94 -10.24
C ASN A 131 -14.27 8.64 -9.94
N PHE A 132 -12.96 8.68 -9.71
CA PHE A 132 -12.16 7.52 -9.33
C PHE A 132 -11.03 7.93 -8.39
N GLY A 133 -10.97 7.32 -7.21
CA GLY A 133 -9.98 7.68 -6.21
C GLY A 133 -9.74 6.63 -5.12
N PRO A 134 -8.59 6.71 -4.44
CA PRO A 134 -7.53 7.69 -4.68
C PRO A 134 -6.70 7.35 -5.94
N SER A 135 -6.32 8.37 -6.71
CA SER A 135 -5.41 8.23 -7.84
C SER A 135 -3.99 7.91 -7.37
N ILE A 136 -3.15 7.42 -8.28
CA ILE A 136 -1.77 7.05 -7.98
C ILE A 136 -0.97 8.26 -7.48
N ILE A 137 -1.09 9.43 -8.12
CA ILE A 137 -0.38 10.64 -7.66
C ILE A 137 -0.81 11.04 -6.25
N HIS A 138 -2.11 11.13 -5.97
CA HIS A 138 -2.57 11.54 -4.63
C HIS A 138 -2.21 10.49 -3.56
N SER A 139 -2.21 9.20 -3.91
CA SER A 139 -1.77 8.12 -3.02
C SER A 139 -0.30 8.23 -2.60
N ILE A 140 0.55 8.92 -3.39
CA ILE A 140 1.94 9.18 -3.02
C ILE A 140 2.04 10.03 -1.75
N ILE A 141 1.05 10.90 -1.46
CA ILE A 141 1.00 11.71 -0.23
C ILE A 141 1.11 10.80 1.00
N LEU A 142 0.29 9.75 1.07
CA LEU A 142 0.27 8.82 2.20
C LEU A 142 1.55 7.97 2.26
N ILE A 143 2.11 7.58 1.11
CA ILE A 143 3.40 6.88 1.06
C ILE A 143 4.51 7.74 1.64
N MET A 144 4.57 9.01 1.24
CA MET A 144 5.58 9.96 1.69
C MET A 144 5.44 10.26 3.17
N PHE A 145 4.21 10.50 3.62
CA PHE A 145 3.93 10.69 5.04
C PHE A 145 4.36 9.47 5.86
N GLY A 146 3.99 8.25 5.44
CA GLY A 146 4.43 7.02 6.09
C GLY A 146 5.95 6.84 6.10
N GLY A 147 6.64 7.25 5.03
CA GLY A 147 8.10 7.29 4.95
C GLY A 147 8.73 8.29 5.92
N LEU A 148 8.11 9.47 6.09
CA LEU A 148 8.54 10.48 7.05
C LEU A 148 8.44 9.96 8.49
N VAL A 149 7.30 9.36 8.85
CA VAL A 149 7.09 8.78 10.17
C VAL A 149 8.07 7.65 10.44
N ALA A 150 8.25 6.74 9.48
CA ALA A 150 9.16 5.61 9.65
C ALA A 150 10.63 6.05 9.78
N ASN A 151 11.05 7.08 9.04
CA ASN A 151 12.37 7.69 9.19
C ASN A 151 12.53 8.33 10.58
N TYR A 152 11.55 9.10 11.03
CA TYR A 152 11.55 9.70 12.36
C TYR A 152 11.67 8.63 13.47
N ALA A 153 10.90 7.54 13.36
CA ALA A 153 10.87 6.46 14.35
C ALA A 153 12.15 5.61 14.37
N SER A 154 12.81 5.41 13.22
CA SER A 154 13.98 4.52 13.11
C SER A 154 15.33 5.22 13.33
N ALA A 155 15.46 6.48 12.92
CA ALA A 155 16.72 7.22 12.95
C ALA A 155 16.79 8.29 14.05
N GLY A 156 15.79 8.37 14.95
CA GLY A 156 15.75 9.38 16.01
C GLY A 156 15.65 10.79 15.43
N GLY A 157 14.60 11.02 14.62
CA GLY A 157 14.54 12.14 13.68
C GLY A 157 14.86 13.52 14.26
N THR A 158 15.36 14.40 13.38
CA THR A 158 15.73 15.78 13.72
C THR A 158 14.53 16.59 14.23
N ILE A 159 14.80 17.66 15.00
CA ILE A 159 13.77 18.65 15.43
C ILE A 159 12.94 19.13 14.24
N ARG A 160 13.59 19.38 13.09
CA ARG A 160 12.91 19.76 11.85
C ARG A 160 11.91 18.71 11.38
N GLN A 161 12.26 17.44 11.38
CA GLN A 161 11.35 16.35 10.97
C GLN A 161 10.17 16.21 11.94
N ARG A 162 10.42 16.34 13.25
CA ARG A 162 9.36 16.39 14.27
C ARG A 162 8.40 17.54 13.98
N ASN A 163 8.92 18.75 13.74
CA ASN A 163 8.09 19.93 13.49
C ASN A 163 7.27 19.78 12.21
N ILE A 164 7.81 19.15 11.16
CA ILE A 164 7.05 18.84 9.95
C ILE A 164 5.92 17.84 10.26
N LEU A 165 6.18 16.76 11.00
CA LEU A 165 5.15 15.79 11.38
C LEU A 165 4.04 16.42 12.21
N VAL A 166 4.40 17.24 13.20
CA VAL A 166 3.44 17.99 14.03
C VAL A 166 2.64 18.95 13.17
N GLY A 167 3.31 19.73 12.30
CA GLY A 167 2.64 20.67 11.39
C GLY A 167 1.64 19.98 10.48
N VAL A 168 2.02 18.86 9.87
CA VAL A 168 1.12 18.05 9.02
C VAL A 168 -0.07 17.53 9.85
N GLY A 169 0.16 17.08 11.08
CA GLY A 169 -0.91 16.64 11.98
C GLY A 169 -1.88 17.77 12.34
N VAL A 170 -1.36 18.95 12.71
CA VAL A 170 -2.16 20.12 13.05
C VAL A 170 -2.98 20.61 11.85
N VAL A 171 -2.37 20.70 10.67
CA VAL A 171 -3.08 21.08 9.43
C VAL A 171 -4.16 20.05 9.09
N SER A 172 -3.87 18.75 9.22
CA SER A 172 -4.86 17.70 8.97
C SER A 172 -6.03 17.78 9.97
N PHE A 173 -5.75 18.05 11.24
CA PHE A 173 -6.78 18.24 12.26
C PHE A 173 -7.65 19.46 11.96
N GLY A 174 -7.03 20.59 11.64
CA GLY A 174 -7.74 21.82 11.26
C GLY A 174 -8.66 21.60 10.07
N ALA A 175 -8.17 20.93 9.01
CA ALA A 175 -8.96 20.63 7.82
C ALA A 175 -10.21 19.78 8.15
N ILE A 176 -10.05 18.71 8.94
CA ILE A 176 -11.17 17.88 9.38
C ILE A 176 -12.14 18.65 10.28
N ALA A 177 -11.63 19.46 11.21
CA ALA A 177 -12.46 20.25 12.11
C ALA A 177 -13.31 21.29 11.36
N ILE A 178 -12.74 21.93 10.33
CA ILE A 178 -13.46 22.85 9.45
C ILE A 178 -14.56 22.10 8.69
N GLU A 179 -14.24 20.95 8.09
CA GLU A 179 -15.23 20.14 7.36
C GLU A 179 -16.38 19.70 8.29
N ILE A 180 -16.06 19.22 9.49
CA ILE A 180 -17.08 18.86 10.49
C ILE A 180 -17.90 20.08 10.92
N GLY A 181 -17.28 21.26 11.04
CA GLY A 181 -17.99 22.49 11.36
C GLY A 181 -18.95 22.96 10.26
N GLN A 182 -18.64 22.68 9.00
CA GLN A 182 -19.45 23.05 7.84
C GLN A 182 -20.54 22.02 7.51
N ALA A 183 -20.18 20.74 7.44
CA ALA A 183 -21.07 19.66 7.03
C ALA A 183 -21.75 18.94 8.20
N GLY A 184 -21.22 19.07 9.42
CA GLY A 184 -21.62 18.27 10.58
C GLY A 184 -20.87 16.93 10.68
N LEU A 185 -20.84 16.37 11.90
CA LEU A 185 -20.09 15.14 12.18
C LEU A 185 -20.64 13.91 11.42
N TYR A 186 -21.96 13.74 11.37
CA TYR A 186 -22.56 12.56 10.73
C TYR A 186 -22.33 12.56 9.21
N PRO A 187 -22.60 13.64 8.46
CA PRO A 187 -22.31 13.70 7.02
C PRO A 187 -20.82 13.50 6.72
N PHE A 188 -19.93 14.07 7.54
CA PHE A 188 -18.49 13.82 7.42
C PHE A 188 -18.14 12.32 7.55
N LEU A 189 -18.60 11.66 8.63
CA LEU A 189 -18.34 10.24 8.85
C LEU A 189 -18.93 9.36 7.74
N ALA A 190 -20.14 9.67 7.28
CA ALA A 190 -20.77 8.98 6.16
C ALA A 190 -19.98 9.17 4.86
N GLY A 191 -19.47 10.37 4.60
CA GLY A 191 -18.66 10.70 3.43
C GLY A 191 -17.29 9.99 3.44
N VAL A 192 -16.67 9.82 4.62
CA VAL A 192 -15.41 9.06 4.76
C VAL A 192 -15.64 7.55 4.59
N ALA A 193 -16.75 7.03 5.11
CA ALA A 193 -17.06 5.60 5.05
C ALA A 193 -17.47 5.12 3.65
N ARG A 194 -18.13 5.98 2.86
CA ARG A 194 -18.59 5.64 1.50
C ARG A 194 -17.47 5.84 0.48
N TYR A 195 -17.28 4.85 -0.40
CA TYR A 195 -16.31 4.96 -1.50
C TYR A 195 -16.60 6.18 -2.38
N ALA A 196 -17.86 6.40 -2.75
CA ALA A 196 -18.32 7.52 -3.56
C ALA A 196 -18.29 8.89 -2.83
N GLY A 197 -17.88 8.93 -1.56
CA GLY A 197 -17.67 10.18 -0.84
C GLY A 197 -16.29 10.77 -1.13
N TYR A 198 -15.62 11.28 -0.09
CA TYR A 198 -14.34 11.99 -0.23
C TYR A 198 -13.26 11.21 -0.98
N ARG A 199 -13.30 9.88 -0.90
CA ARG A 199 -12.31 8.99 -1.50
C ARG A 199 -12.32 9.03 -3.02
N ALA A 200 -13.49 8.87 -3.65
CA ALA A 200 -13.61 8.84 -5.12
C ALA A 200 -13.17 10.17 -5.76
N HIS A 201 -13.36 11.27 -5.02
CA HIS A 201 -13.05 12.62 -5.44
C HIS A 201 -11.61 13.08 -5.13
N ASN A 202 -10.71 12.18 -4.74
CA ASN A 202 -9.33 12.54 -4.36
C ASN A 202 -9.25 13.67 -3.31
N SER A 203 -10.27 13.82 -2.45
CA SER A 203 -10.37 14.96 -1.54
C SER A 203 -9.23 14.97 -0.52
N TYR A 204 -8.61 16.14 -0.33
CA TYR A 204 -7.59 16.36 0.70
C TYR A 204 -8.08 16.10 2.12
N ILE A 205 -9.39 16.20 2.36
CA ILE A 205 -10.01 15.83 3.64
C ILE A 205 -9.86 14.33 3.90
N TYR A 206 -10.01 13.49 2.88
CA TYR A 206 -9.79 12.04 3.00
C TYR A 206 -8.33 11.72 3.36
N PHE A 207 -7.38 12.43 2.75
CA PHE A 207 -5.96 12.25 3.06
C PHE A 207 -5.59 12.75 4.46
N ALA A 208 -6.14 13.89 4.89
CA ALA A 208 -6.00 14.40 6.26
C ALA A 208 -6.55 13.40 7.29
N TYR A 209 -7.72 12.82 7.01
CA TYR A 209 -8.29 11.75 7.83
C TYR A 209 -7.37 10.51 7.87
N GLY A 210 -6.84 10.10 6.72
CA GLY A 210 -5.88 8.99 6.63
C GLY A 210 -4.59 9.24 7.44
N ILE A 211 -4.07 10.46 7.43
CA ILE A 211 -2.89 10.87 8.21
C ILE A 211 -3.17 10.78 9.71
N LEU A 212 -4.27 11.36 10.18
CA LEU A 212 -4.60 11.39 11.61
C LEU A 212 -4.94 10.01 12.15
N THR A 213 -5.74 9.24 11.41
CA THR A 213 -6.03 7.86 11.78
C THR A 213 -4.76 7.01 11.79
N PHE A 214 -3.85 7.18 10.84
CA PHE A 214 -2.55 6.50 10.87
C PHE A 214 -1.75 6.86 12.14
N ILE A 215 -1.62 8.15 12.49
CA ILE A 215 -0.89 8.57 13.69
C ILE A 215 -1.52 7.95 14.94
N LEU A 216 -2.85 8.00 15.05
CA LEU A 216 -3.60 7.42 16.15
C LEU A 216 -3.37 5.91 16.27
N TYR A 217 -3.61 5.16 15.19
CA TYR A 217 -3.42 3.71 15.18
C TYR A 217 -1.97 3.32 15.41
N TRP A 218 -1.01 4.06 14.86
CA TRP A 218 0.40 3.83 15.09
C TRP A 218 0.77 4.03 16.57
N GLY A 219 0.30 5.11 17.20
CA GLY A 219 0.50 5.37 18.63
C GLY A 219 -0.12 4.28 19.51
N ILE A 220 -1.37 3.90 19.24
CA ILE A 220 -2.06 2.81 19.95
C ILE A 220 -1.30 1.49 19.76
N SER A 221 -0.88 1.17 18.53
CA SER A 221 -0.15 -0.08 18.24
C SER A 221 1.19 -0.11 18.94
N TRP A 222 1.89 1.02 19.01
CA TRP A 222 3.16 1.14 19.72
C TRP A 222 2.99 0.92 21.23
N LEU A 223 1.98 1.57 21.83
CA LEU A 223 1.63 1.37 23.24
C LEU A 223 1.24 -0.08 23.54
N ALA A 224 0.37 -0.67 22.71
CA ALA A 224 -0.03 -2.07 22.86
C ALA A 224 1.19 -2.99 22.73
N ALA A 225 2.01 -2.81 21.69
CA ALA A 225 3.21 -3.61 21.47
C ALA A 225 4.20 -3.50 22.63
N SER A 226 4.32 -2.36 23.33
CA SER A 226 5.20 -2.26 24.50
C SER A 226 4.79 -3.19 25.65
N ARG A 227 3.51 -3.58 25.73
CA ARG A 227 2.94 -4.40 26.81
C ARG A 227 2.73 -5.87 26.44
N LEU A 228 2.83 -6.23 25.16
CA LEU A 228 2.59 -7.59 24.69
C LEU A 228 3.81 -8.50 24.89
N LYS A 229 3.53 -9.76 25.28
CA LYS A 229 4.51 -10.85 25.30
C LYS A 229 5.05 -11.16 23.89
N SER A 230 6.28 -11.64 23.79
CA SER A 230 6.96 -11.96 22.52
C SER A 230 6.15 -12.92 21.64
N SER A 231 5.56 -13.96 22.23
CA SER A 231 4.74 -14.95 21.52
C SER A 231 3.49 -14.35 20.86
N ILE A 232 2.86 -13.37 21.49
CA ILE A 232 1.69 -12.66 20.93
C ILE A 232 2.15 -11.73 19.80
N LYS A 233 3.28 -11.03 19.99
CA LYS A 233 3.87 -10.18 18.94
C LYS A 233 4.20 -10.96 17.68
N GLU A 234 4.76 -12.15 17.82
CA GLU A 234 5.10 -13.03 16.69
C GLU A 234 3.85 -13.42 15.92
N LYS A 235 2.79 -13.87 16.60
CA LYS A 235 1.50 -14.18 15.98
C LYS A 235 0.89 -12.98 15.26
N ILE A 236 0.83 -11.82 15.90
CA ILE A 236 0.31 -10.59 15.28
C ILE A 236 1.14 -10.22 14.05
N THR A 237 2.46 -10.35 14.13
CA THR A 237 3.37 -10.07 13.02
C THR A 237 3.16 -11.03 11.86
N TYR A 238 2.90 -12.32 12.15
CA TYR A 238 2.56 -13.32 11.14
C TYR A 238 1.27 -12.96 10.38
N TYR A 239 0.17 -12.71 11.10
CA TYR A 239 -1.09 -12.29 10.47
C TYR A 239 -0.95 -10.96 9.73
N GLY A 240 -0.25 -9.98 10.31
CA GLY A 240 0.03 -8.68 9.69
C GLY A 240 0.88 -8.79 8.41
N GLY A 241 1.84 -9.74 8.39
CA GLY A 241 2.65 -10.06 7.22
C GLY A 241 1.85 -10.65 6.06
N ASN A 242 0.74 -11.33 6.36
CA ASN A 242 -0.13 -12.00 5.40
C ASN A 242 -1.42 -11.21 5.08
N THR A 243 -1.44 -9.90 5.36
CA THR A 243 -2.58 -9.01 5.07
C THR A 243 -3.06 -9.07 3.62
N PHE A 244 -2.17 -9.26 2.66
CA PHE A 244 -2.55 -9.44 1.25
C PHE A 244 -3.55 -10.58 1.05
N ILE A 245 -3.32 -11.71 1.72
CA ILE A 245 -4.12 -12.92 1.62
C ILE A 245 -5.47 -12.71 2.29
N ILE A 246 -5.47 -12.07 3.46
CA ILE A 246 -6.68 -11.66 4.17
C ILE A 246 -7.58 -10.80 3.26
N PHE A 247 -7.02 -9.76 2.66
CA PHE A 247 -7.79 -8.89 1.77
C PHE A 247 -8.28 -9.62 0.53
N PHE A 248 -7.46 -10.50 -0.06
CA PHE A 248 -7.83 -11.21 -1.28
C PHE A 248 -9.02 -12.12 -1.03
N TYR A 249 -8.89 -13.04 -0.07
CA TYR A 249 -9.98 -13.98 0.25
C TYR A 249 -11.18 -13.27 0.85
N GLY A 250 -10.98 -12.24 1.68
CA GLY A 250 -12.08 -11.44 2.22
C GLY A 250 -12.96 -10.84 1.12
N ASN A 251 -12.36 -10.25 0.08
CA ASN A 251 -13.12 -9.72 -1.06
C ASN A 251 -13.79 -10.83 -1.88
N VAL A 252 -13.13 -11.97 -2.08
CA VAL A 252 -13.75 -13.13 -2.76
C VAL A 252 -14.97 -13.61 -2.00
N VAL A 253 -14.88 -13.76 -0.68
CA VAL A 253 -16.03 -14.22 0.11
C VAL A 253 -17.15 -13.19 0.11
N ILE A 254 -16.84 -11.89 0.23
CA ILE A 254 -17.86 -10.84 0.14
C ILE A 254 -18.61 -10.92 -1.19
N LEU A 255 -17.90 -11.12 -2.31
CA LEU A 255 -18.51 -11.23 -3.64
C LEU A 255 -19.33 -12.52 -3.83
N LEU A 256 -18.90 -13.63 -3.23
CA LEU A 256 -19.61 -14.90 -3.29
C LEU A 256 -20.77 -14.99 -2.28
N THR A 257 -20.79 -14.09 -1.29
CA THR A 257 -21.89 -14.04 -0.34
C THR A 257 -23.08 -13.40 -1.06
N PRO A 258 -24.21 -14.10 -1.20
CA PRO A 258 -25.40 -13.53 -1.82
C PRO A 258 -25.76 -12.24 -1.06
N ALA A 259 -26.28 -11.23 -1.76
CA ALA A 259 -26.69 -9.97 -1.17
C ALA A 259 -27.61 -10.24 0.02
N VAL A 260 -27.03 -10.24 1.23
CA VAL A 260 -27.78 -10.53 2.43
C VAL A 260 -28.66 -9.32 2.65
N ASN A 261 -29.98 -9.52 2.68
CA ASN A 261 -30.90 -8.47 3.10
C ASN A 261 -30.43 -7.94 4.46
N HIS A 262 -29.94 -6.70 4.46
CA HIS A 262 -29.36 -6.04 5.63
C HIS A 262 -30.36 -5.91 6.79
N ASP A 263 -31.65 -6.12 6.51
CA ASP A 263 -32.73 -6.10 7.48
C ASP A 263 -32.72 -7.31 8.43
N ILE A 264 -32.02 -8.40 8.10
CA ILE A 264 -32.09 -9.67 8.85
C ILE A 264 -30.78 -10.02 9.57
N LEU A 265 -29.64 -9.51 9.12
CA LEU A 265 -28.33 -9.87 9.67
C LEU A 265 -27.81 -8.79 10.63
N PRO A 266 -27.67 -9.06 11.94
CA PRO A 266 -27.06 -8.11 12.87
C PRO A 266 -25.66 -7.74 12.39
N VAL A 267 -25.32 -6.45 12.40
CA VAL A 267 -24.00 -5.94 12.01
C VAL A 267 -22.86 -6.71 12.71
N ALA A 268 -23.06 -7.06 13.99
CA ALA A 268 -22.11 -7.88 14.76
C ALA A 268 -21.86 -9.27 14.15
N PHE A 269 -22.86 -9.91 13.56
CA PHE A 269 -22.73 -11.20 12.91
C PHE A 269 -22.00 -11.09 11.57
N ALA A 270 -22.24 -10.02 10.80
CA ALA A 270 -21.46 -9.72 9.60
C ALA A 270 -19.97 -9.47 9.92
N TRP A 271 -19.67 -8.74 11.00
CA TRP A 271 -18.30 -8.57 11.52
C TRP A 271 -17.68 -9.89 11.97
N ALA A 272 -18.44 -10.72 12.70
CA ALA A 272 -17.96 -12.02 13.18
C ALA A 272 -17.64 -12.97 12.02
N ILE A 273 -18.52 -13.07 11.02
CA ILE A 273 -18.28 -13.86 9.80
C ILE A 273 -17.04 -13.33 9.07
N THR A 274 -16.95 -12.01 8.86
CA THR A 274 -15.80 -11.41 8.18
C THR A 274 -14.49 -11.72 8.91
N ALA A 275 -14.49 -11.64 10.24
CA ALA A 275 -13.33 -11.96 11.07
C ALA A 275 -12.95 -13.46 10.99
N VAL A 276 -13.93 -14.35 11.10
CA VAL A 276 -13.73 -15.81 11.01
C VAL A 276 -13.19 -16.19 9.65
N LEU A 277 -13.78 -15.67 8.57
CA LEU A 277 -13.31 -15.93 7.20
C LEU A 277 -11.90 -15.39 6.99
N SER A 278 -11.63 -14.16 7.42
CA SER A 278 -10.31 -13.53 7.31
C SER A 278 -9.22 -14.37 8.01
N LEU A 279 -9.49 -14.82 9.24
CA LEU A 279 -8.58 -15.66 10.00
C LEU A 279 -8.46 -17.07 9.40
N GLY A 280 -9.59 -17.64 8.98
CA GLY A 280 -9.67 -18.93 8.30
C GLY A 280 -8.84 -18.97 7.02
N SER A 281 -8.88 -17.90 6.21
CA SER A 281 -8.10 -17.79 4.98
C SER A 281 -6.59 -17.77 5.23
N VAL A 282 -6.12 -17.11 6.29
CA VAL A 282 -4.70 -17.13 6.65
C VAL A 282 -4.27 -18.51 7.11
N ASN A 283 -5.06 -19.14 7.98
CA ASN A 283 -4.75 -20.47 8.48
C ASN A 283 -4.81 -21.52 7.35
N ALA A 284 -5.77 -21.40 6.43
CA ALA A 284 -5.88 -22.25 5.25
C ALA A 284 -4.68 -22.06 4.31
N PHE A 285 -4.21 -20.82 4.13
CA PHE A 285 -2.99 -20.56 3.37
C PHE A 285 -1.74 -21.14 4.05
N GLU A 286 -1.60 -20.96 5.36
CA GLU A 286 -0.50 -21.56 6.13
C GLU A 286 -0.49 -23.08 6.00
N TRP A 287 -1.66 -23.71 6.12
CA TRP A 287 -1.83 -25.14 5.93
C TRP A 287 -1.47 -25.56 4.50
N ALA A 288 -1.94 -24.82 3.50
CA ALA A 288 -1.66 -25.09 2.09
C ALA A 288 -0.15 -24.96 1.78
N GLU A 289 0.52 -23.94 2.30
CA GLU A 289 1.97 -23.74 2.13
C GLU A 289 2.77 -24.91 2.72
N ARG A 290 2.33 -25.46 3.86
CA ARG A 290 2.95 -26.63 4.49
C ARG A 290 2.66 -27.93 3.75
N ARG A 291 1.47 -28.07 3.16
CA ARG A 291 1.00 -29.33 2.58
C ARG A 291 1.34 -29.48 1.11
N PHE A 292 1.33 -28.40 0.35
CA PHE A 292 1.49 -28.42 -1.10
C PHE A 292 2.86 -27.91 -1.53
N ALA A 293 3.72 -28.83 -2.00
CA ALA A 293 5.06 -28.49 -2.49
C ALA A 293 5.07 -27.54 -3.71
N PHE A 294 3.94 -27.39 -4.42
CA PHE A 294 3.86 -26.51 -5.58
C PHE A 294 3.97 -25.02 -5.21
N ILE A 295 3.50 -24.60 -4.02
CA ILE A 295 3.56 -23.20 -3.58
C ILE A 295 5.02 -22.73 -3.43
N PRO A 296 5.87 -23.43 -2.65
CA PRO A 296 7.29 -23.09 -2.58
C PRO A 296 8.02 -23.30 -3.92
N ALA A 297 7.61 -24.27 -4.75
CA ALA A 297 8.18 -24.45 -6.08
C ALA A 297 7.87 -23.29 -7.03
N PHE A 298 6.62 -22.81 -7.06
CA PHE A 298 6.18 -21.65 -7.83
C PHE A 298 6.89 -20.37 -7.38
N ASN A 299 7.01 -20.15 -6.06
CA ASN A 299 7.75 -19.02 -5.52
C ASN A 299 9.22 -19.04 -5.96
N ARG A 300 9.89 -20.21 -5.93
CA ARG A 300 11.27 -20.36 -6.45
C ARG A 300 11.35 -20.12 -7.96
N LEU A 301 10.41 -20.63 -8.75
CA LEU A 301 10.34 -20.43 -10.19
C LEU A 301 10.22 -18.94 -10.53
N LEU A 302 9.35 -18.23 -9.82
CA LEU A 302 9.15 -16.80 -9.99
C LEU A 302 10.42 -16.00 -9.61
N GLU A 303 11.09 -16.38 -8.52
CA GLU A 303 12.38 -15.80 -8.13
C GLU A 303 13.46 -16.03 -9.22
N VAL A 304 13.55 -17.24 -9.78
CA VAL A 304 14.52 -17.59 -10.82
C VAL A 304 14.22 -16.86 -12.14
N ALA A 305 12.97 -16.84 -12.58
CA ALA A 305 12.54 -16.17 -13.82
C ALA A 305 12.84 -14.66 -13.76
N LEU A 306 12.52 -14.02 -12.63
CA LEU A 306 12.83 -12.60 -12.40
C LEU A 306 14.34 -12.37 -12.29
N HIS A 307 15.10 -13.28 -11.67
CA HIS A 307 16.55 -13.16 -11.58
C HIS A 307 17.20 -13.16 -12.97
N LYS A 308 16.84 -14.11 -13.84
CA LYS A 308 17.35 -14.24 -15.20
C LYS A 308 16.99 -13.05 -16.09
N SER A 309 15.74 -12.58 -16.04
CA SER A 309 15.29 -11.42 -16.81
C SER A 309 16.09 -10.15 -16.45
N LEU A 310 16.44 -9.99 -15.17
CA LEU A 310 17.19 -8.84 -14.69
C LEU A 310 18.71 -8.92 -14.98
N GLU A 311 19.31 -10.11 -15.11
CA GLU A 311 20.72 -10.25 -15.51
C GLU A 311 20.96 -9.74 -16.92
N GLY A 312 20.03 -10.01 -17.84
CA GLY A 312 20.06 -9.43 -19.19
C GLY A 312 20.01 -7.91 -19.19
N SER A 313 19.22 -7.32 -18.28
CA SER A 313 19.11 -5.86 -18.12
C SER A 313 20.33 -5.23 -17.41
N GLN A 314 21.07 -6.00 -16.59
CA GLN A 314 22.26 -5.53 -15.89
C GLN A 314 23.47 -5.32 -16.81
N ALA A 315 23.63 -6.14 -17.85
CA ALA A 315 24.65 -5.90 -18.88
C ALA A 315 24.48 -4.53 -19.54
N VAL A 316 23.24 -4.05 -19.64
CA VAL A 316 22.90 -2.72 -20.21
C VAL A 316 23.19 -1.60 -19.21
N LEU A 317 22.82 -1.76 -17.93
CA LEU A 317 23.03 -0.72 -16.90
C LEU A 317 24.49 -0.58 -16.44
N TYR A 318 25.28 -1.66 -16.45
CA TYR A 318 26.72 -1.59 -16.19
C TYR A 318 27.46 -0.86 -17.33
N ARG A 319 27.03 -1.04 -18.58
CA ARG A 319 27.51 -0.24 -19.72
C ARG A 319 27.14 1.25 -19.59
N ALA A 320 26.05 1.57 -18.88
CA ALA A 320 25.61 2.95 -18.63
C ALA A 320 26.37 3.68 -17.49
N GLY A 321 27.44 3.11 -16.91
CA GLY A 321 28.36 3.85 -16.05
C GLY A 321 27.87 4.21 -14.63
N ILE A 322 26.79 3.61 -14.14
CA ILE A 322 26.23 3.91 -12.82
C ILE A 322 27.10 3.30 -11.70
N ARG A 323 28.11 4.03 -11.22
CA ARG A 323 28.95 3.64 -10.07
C ARG A 323 28.14 3.55 -8.76
N LYS A 324 28.43 2.54 -7.93
CA LYS A 324 27.97 2.44 -6.52
C LYS A 324 28.60 3.59 -5.72
N ARG A 325 27.81 4.45 -5.09
CA ARG A 325 28.33 5.31 -4.02
C ARG A 325 28.65 4.43 -2.80
N PRO A 326 29.78 4.66 -2.11
CA PRO A 326 30.10 3.93 -0.89
C PRO A 326 29.04 4.26 0.17
N THR A 327 28.42 3.21 0.70
CA THR A 327 27.50 3.29 1.84
C THR A 327 28.30 3.82 3.02
N THR A 328 27.91 4.98 3.58
CA THR A 328 28.60 5.58 4.74
C THR A 328 28.65 4.60 5.91
N ALA A 329 29.82 4.45 6.55
CA ALA A 329 30.09 3.50 7.63
C ALA A 329 29.10 3.54 8.82
N LEU A 330 28.43 4.68 9.03
CA LEU A 330 27.35 4.85 10.01
C LEU A 330 26.11 3.96 9.74
N GLN A 331 25.76 3.74 8.46
CA GLN A 331 24.63 2.87 8.10
C GLN A 331 24.95 1.39 8.30
N VAL A 332 26.23 1.00 8.20
CA VAL A 332 26.68 -0.37 8.45
C VAL A 332 26.71 -0.68 9.95
N LYS A 333 27.21 0.26 10.78
CA LYS A 333 27.19 0.09 12.24
C LYS A 333 25.78 -0.01 12.84
N ALA A 334 24.83 0.79 12.35
CA ALA A 334 23.43 0.71 12.79
C ALA A 334 22.76 -0.61 12.39
N ALA A 335 23.12 -1.19 11.24
CA ALA A 335 22.61 -2.49 10.81
C ALA A 335 23.20 -3.66 11.63
N GLN A 336 24.48 -3.58 12.02
CA GLN A 336 25.19 -4.61 12.77
C GLN A 336 24.81 -4.66 14.27
N GLN A 337 24.44 -3.53 14.89
CA GLN A 337 24.07 -3.50 16.31
C GLN A 337 22.75 -4.22 16.62
N VAL A 338 21.86 -4.40 15.63
CA VAL A 338 20.57 -5.10 15.80
C VAL A 338 20.71 -6.61 15.57
N GLU A 339 21.85 -7.08 15.08
CA GLU A 339 22.08 -8.49 14.71
C GLU A 339 22.87 -9.28 15.76
N LYS A 340 23.15 -8.71 16.94
CA LYS A 340 23.64 -9.52 18.06
C LYS A 340 22.46 -10.33 18.61
N PRO A 341 22.40 -11.65 18.43
CA PRO A 341 21.47 -12.46 19.20
C PRO A 341 21.84 -12.29 20.67
N GLU A 342 20.87 -11.87 21.47
CA GLU A 342 20.95 -11.91 22.91
C GLU A 342 21.28 -13.37 23.26
N LYS A 343 22.52 -13.61 23.72
CA LYS A 343 22.92 -14.93 24.20
C LYS A 343 22.01 -15.24 25.38
N VAL A 344 21.04 -16.13 25.16
CA VAL A 344 20.29 -16.77 26.23
C VAL A 344 21.32 -17.49 27.09
N LEU A 345 21.66 -16.88 28.22
CA LEU A 345 22.34 -17.56 29.32
C LEU A 345 21.34 -18.59 29.83
N VAL A 346 21.55 -19.84 29.45
CA VAL A 346 20.93 -20.99 30.10
C VAL A 346 21.64 -21.11 31.46
N SER A 347 20.90 -20.82 32.52
CA SER A 347 21.19 -21.23 33.90
C SER A 347 19.93 -21.85 34.47
#